data_AF-A0A7C5W5H2-F1
#
_entry.id   AF-A0A7C5W5H2-F1
#
_cell.length_a   1.000
_cell.length_b   1.000
_cell.length_c   1.000
_cell.angle_alpha   90.00
_cell.angle_beta   90.00
_cell.angle_gamma   90.00
#
_symmetry.space_group_name_H-M   'P 1'
#
loop_
_entity.id
_entity.type
_entity.pdbx_description
1 polymer ?
#
loop_
_entity_poly.entity_id
_entity_poly.type
_entity_poly.pdbx_seq_one_letter_code
_entity_poly.pdbx_strand_id
1 'polypeptide(L)'
;MLPENVVSAMRAGLADFARKMKGFETGNLIGLESKTSSPMQVLREEGGLCTGFLNLYLIGEGSDYASGIISSAADGVKAALSYMNKA
;
A
#
# COMPACT_ATOMS: atom_id res chain seq x y z
N MET A 1 -7.84 -17.09 13.68
CA MET A 1 -7.08 -15.83 13.82
C MET A 1 -7.54 -14.78 12.82
N LEU A 2 -7.88 -15.16 11.59
CA LEU A 2 -8.46 -14.24 10.60
C LEU A 2 -10.00 -14.26 10.63
N PRO A 3 -10.66 -13.17 10.22
CA PRO A 3 -12.11 -13.14 9.98
C PRO A 3 -12.57 -14.23 9.00
N GLU A 4 -13.78 -14.74 9.16
CA GLU A 4 -14.31 -15.86 8.39
C GLU A 4 -14.35 -15.60 6.88
N ASN A 5 -14.68 -14.36 6.48
CA ASN A 5 -14.68 -13.94 5.08
C ASN A 5 -13.26 -14.00 4.47
N VAL A 6 -12.22 -13.63 5.22
CA VAL A 6 -10.83 -13.69 4.78
C VAL A 6 -10.40 -15.14 4.61
N VAL A 7 -10.70 -16.01 5.59
CA VAL A 7 -10.39 -17.44 5.51
C VAL A 7 -11.06 -18.11 4.30
N SER A 8 -12.32 -17.77 4.05
CA SER A 8 -13.07 -18.30 2.91
C SER A 8 -12.46 -17.87 1.57
N ALA A 9 -12.09 -16.59 1.43
CA ALA A 9 -11.44 -16.07 0.24
C ALA A 9 -10.05 -16.69 0.03
N MET A 10 -9.24 -16.84 1.09
CA MET A 10 -7.93 -17.48 1.01
C MET A 10 -8.03 -18.94 0.54
N ARG A 11 -9.00 -19.70 1.05
CA ARG A 11 -9.21 -21.11 0.64
C ARG A 11 -9.51 -21.20 -0.86
N ALA A 12 -10.39 -20.34 -1.36
CA ALA A 12 -10.73 -20.29 -2.79
C ALA A 12 -9.51 -19.89 -3.64
N GLY A 13 -8.76 -18.87 -3.21
CA GLY A 13 -7.56 -18.40 -3.91
C GLY A 13 -6.46 -19.46 -4.00
N LEU A 14 -6.18 -20.17 -2.90
CA LEU A 14 -5.18 -21.24 -2.88
C LEU A 14 -5.59 -22.42 -3.79
N ALA A 15 -6.87 -22.79 -3.81
CA ALA A 15 -7.38 -23.84 -4.70
C ALA A 15 -7.26 -23.45 -6.18
N ASP A 16 -7.52 -22.18 -6.53
CA ASP A 16 -7.31 -21.67 -7.89
C ASP A 16 -5.82 -21.60 -8.25
N PHE A 17 -4.97 -21.19 -7.32
CA PHE A 17 -3.52 -21.13 -7.52
C PHE A 17 -2.91 -22.50 -7.80
N ALA A 18 -3.28 -23.53 -7.04
CA ALA A 18 -2.80 -24.90 -7.26
C ALA A 18 -3.23 -25.47 -8.63
N ARG A 19 -4.40 -25.08 -9.15
CA ARG A 19 -4.81 -25.47 -10.53
C ARG A 19 -3.96 -24.80 -11.60
N LYS A 20 -3.50 -23.58 -11.35
CA LYS A 20 -2.69 -22.78 -12.30
C LYS A 20 -1.21 -23.12 -12.25
N MET A 21 -0.69 -23.53 -11.09
CA MET A 21 0.73 -23.81 -10.87
C MET A 21 0.91 -25.17 -10.21
N LYS A 22 1.29 -26.16 -11.02
CA LYS A 22 1.59 -27.53 -10.54
C LYS A 22 2.73 -27.48 -9.51
N GLY A 23 2.62 -28.25 -8.44
CA GLY A 23 3.59 -28.29 -7.34
C GLY A 23 3.25 -27.38 -6.15
N PHE A 24 2.10 -26.69 -6.17
CA PHE A 24 1.60 -25.86 -5.07
C PHE A 24 0.37 -26.45 -4.37
N GLU A 25 0.14 -27.76 -4.50
CA GLU A 25 -0.98 -28.47 -3.87
C GLU A 25 -0.78 -28.66 -2.37
N THR A 26 0.47 -28.60 -1.89
CA THR A 26 0.84 -28.76 -0.48
C THR A 26 1.91 -27.73 -0.08
N GLY A 27 1.90 -27.30 1.18
CA GLY A 27 2.85 -26.32 1.69
C GLY A 27 2.53 -25.86 3.11
N ASN A 28 3.38 -25.00 3.65
CA ASN A 28 3.21 -24.41 4.98
C ASN A 28 2.67 -22.98 4.87
N LEU A 29 1.65 -22.65 5.66
CA LEU A 29 1.19 -21.28 5.86
C LEU A 29 1.88 -20.72 7.12
N ILE A 30 2.61 -19.62 6.98
CA ILE A 30 3.45 -19.08 8.04
C ILE A 30 3.11 -17.62 8.29
N GLY A 31 2.80 -17.31 9.55
CA GLY A 31 2.65 -15.94 10.04
C GLY A 31 1.42 -15.21 9.49
N LEU A 32 1.33 -13.94 9.88
CA LEU A 32 0.34 -12.98 9.41
C LEU A 32 1.08 -11.80 8.78
N GLU A 33 0.88 -11.60 7.48
CA GLU A 33 1.32 -10.37 6.82
C GLU A 33 0.21 -9.34 6.92
N SER A 34 0.42 -8.30 7.73
CA SER A 34 -0.60 -7.29 8.06
C SER A 34 -0.22 -5.89 7.62
N LYS A 35 1.00 -5.70 7.11
CA LYS A 35 1.57 -4.38 6.80
C LYS A 35 1.89 -4.28 5.31
N THR A 36 0.91 -4.59 4.47
CA THR A 36 1.03 -4.53 3.01
C THR A 36 0.92 -3.12 2.45
N SER A 37 0.26 -2.21 3.20
CA SER A 37 0.06 -0.81 2.85
C SER A 37 -0.31 -0.01 4.09
N SER A 38 -0.34 1.32 3.99
CA SER A 38 -0.85 2.17 5.06
C SER A 38 -2.32 1.85 5.38
N PRO A 39 -2.71 1.79 6.66
CA PRO A 39 -4.10 1.59 7.05
C PRO A 39 -4.94 2.86 6.96
N MET A 40 -4.34 4.01 6.65
CA MET A 40 -5.02 5.29 6.46
C MET A 40 -4.43 6.08 5.30
N GLN A 41 -5.28 6.86 4.65
CA GLN A 41 -4.86 7.82 3.64
C GLN A 41 -4.81 9.23 4.21
N VAL A 42 -3.69 9.91 3.99
CA VAL A 42 -3.50 11.30 4.42
C VAL A 42 -4.19 12.23 3.44
N LEU A 43 -5.12 13.07 3.87
CA LEU A 43 -5.72 14.06 2.98
C LEU A 43 -4.70 15.11 2.55
N ARG A 44 -4.52 15.27 1.24
CA ARG A 44 -3.61 16.23 0.64
C ARG A 44 -4.17 16.82 -0.65
N GLU A 45 -3.75 18.03 -0.95
CA GLU A 45 -4.02 18.70 -2.23
C GLU A 45 -3.23 18.04 -3.37
N GLU A 46 -3.54 18.37 -4.63
CA GLU A 46 -2.86 17.80 -5.82
C GLU A 46 -1.32 17.95 -5.78
N GLY A 47 -0.81 18.98 -5.09
CA GLY A 47 0.62 19.23 -4.88
C GLY A 47 1.28 18.46 -3.73
N GLY A 48 0.54 17.62 -3.00
CA GLY A 48 1.06 16.85 -1.86
C GLY A 48 1.08 17.60 -0.52
N LEU A 49 0.60 18.85 -0.48
CA LEU A 49 0.44 19.60 0.77
C LEU A 49 -0.74 19.01 1.55
N CYS A 50 -0.52 18.66 2.82
CA CYS A 50 -1.57 18.14 3.69
C CYS A 50 -2.67 19.19 3.88
N THR A 51 -3.92 18.78 3.68
CA THR A 51 -5.08 19.66 3.82
C THR A 51 -5.14 20.24 5.24
N GLY A 52 -5.31 21.55 5.35
CA GLY A 52 -5.33 22.26 6.64
C GLY A 52 -3.96 22.69 7.18
N PHE A 53 -2.86 22.38 6.47
CA PHE A 53 -1.51 22.81 6.84
C PHE A 53 -0.91 23.73 5.78
N LEU A 54 0.00 24.61 6.19
CA LEU A 54 0.70 25.53 5.27
C LEU A 54 2.04 25.00 4.77
N ASN A 55 2.62 24.02 5.45
CA ASN A 55 4.00 23.57 5.23
C ASN A 55 4.25 22.07 5.53
N LEU A 56 3.18 21.25 5.63
CA LEU A 56 3.32 19.82 5.93
C LEU A 56 3.10 18.97 4.67
N TYR A 57 4.06 18.11 4.36
CA TYR A 57 4.01 17.17 3.25
C TYR A 57 4.30 15.76 3.77
N LEU A 58 3.31 14.87 3.62
CA LEU A 58 3.46 13.44 3.90
C LEU A 58 3.50 12.69 2.57
N ILE A 59 4.57 11.92 2.35
CA ILE A 59 4.89 11.28 1.08
C ILE A 59 5.13 9.78 1.25
N GLY A 60 5.08 9.05 0.13
CA GLY A 60 5.41 7.64 0.08
C GLY A 60 4.34 6.74 0.67
N GLU A 61 4.72 5.54 1.07
CA GLU A 61 3.76 4.53 1.56
C GLU A 61 2.99 4.97 2.79
N GLY A 62 3.63 5.72 3.70
CA GLY A 62 2.96 6.23 4.91
C GLY A 62 1.83 7.24 4.64
N SER A 63 1.76 7.83 3.44
CA SER A 63 0.66 8.72 3.05
C SER A 63 -0.49 8.01 2.33
N ASP A 64 -0.31 6.74 1.94
CA ASP A 64 -1.20 5.97 1.07
C ASP A 64 -1.38 6.55 -0.35
N TYR A 65 -0.32 7.15 -0.88
CA TYR A 65 -0.24 7.55 -2.30
C TYR A 65 0.85 6.80 -3.09
N ALA A 66 1.55 5.89 -2.42
CA ALA A 66 2.50 4.97 -3.01
C ALA A 66 2.49 3.65 -2.22
N SER A 67 3.01 2.57 -2.81
CA SER A 67 3.04 1.24 -2.19
C SER A 67 4.31 0.45 -2.53
N GLY A 68 5.40 1.18 -2.81
CA GLY A 68 6.69 0.57 -3.16
C GLY A 68 7.80 1.59 -3.23
N ILE A 69 9.03 1.11 -3.40
CA ILE A 69 10.25 1.93 -3.35
C ILE A 69 10.20 3.02 -4.43
N ILE A 70 9.98 2.63 -5.69
CA ILE A 70 10.00 3.56 -6.83
C ILE A 70 8.82 4.53 -6.79
N SER A 71 7.63 4.06 -6.47
CA SER A 71 6.44 4.92 -6.37
C SER A 71 6.57 5.91 -5.21
N SER A 72 7.16 5.49 -4.08
CA SER A 72 7.38 6.39 -2.94
C SER A 72 8.43 7.46 -3.26
N ALA A 73 9.50 7.09 -3.97
CA ALA A 73 10.49 8.05 -4.45
C ALA A 73 9.87 9.06 -5.42
N ALA A 74 9.05 8.59 -6.37
CA ALA A 74 8.35 9.46 -7.32
C ALA A 74 7.36 10.40 -6.63
N ASP A 75 6.65 9.93 -5.60
CA ASP A 75 5.77 10.76 -4.77
C ASP A 75 6.55 11.88 -4.06
N GLY A 76 7.72 11.55 -3.51
CA GLY A 76 8.62 12.53 -2.89
C GLY A 76 9.10 13.60 -3.87
N VAL A 77 9.51 13.21 -5.08
CA VAL A 77 9.94 14.16 -6.12
C VAL A 77 8.79 15.11 -6.50
N LYS A 78 7.57 14.61 -6.66
CA LYS A 78 6.40 15.43 -6.98
C LYS A 78 6.09 16.45 -5.89
N ALA A 79 6.10 16.02 -4.62
CA ALA A 79 5.87 16.91 -3.49
C ALA A 79 6.96 18.01 -3.40
N ALA A 80 8.24 17.65 -3.60
CA ALA A 80 9.34 18.60 -3.61
C ALA A 80 9.20 19.63 -4.73
N LEU A 81 8.88 19.20 -5.97
CA LEU A 81 8.64 20.10 -7.09
C LEU A 81 7.45 21.04 -6.83
N SER A 82 6.36 20.53 -6.24
CA SER A 82 5.21 21.35 -5.90
C SER A 82 5.55 22.40 -4.83
N TYR A 83 6.34 22.03 -3.82
CA TYR A 83 6.81 22.96 -2.80
C TYR A 83 7.68 24.07 -3.41
N MET A 84 8.66 23.72 -4.25
CA MET A 84 9.55 24.69 -4.90
C MET A 84 8.81 25.68 -5.80
N ASN A 85 7.73 25.26 -6.47
CA ASN A 85 6.94 26.14 -7.34
C ASN A 85 5.99 27.08 -6.58
N LYS A 86 5.77 26.86 -5.28
CA LYS A 86 4.95 27.73 -4.42
C LYS A 86 5.78 28.79 -3.67
N ALA A 87 7.09 28.57 -3.51
CA ALA A 87 8.03 29.49 -2.89
C ALA A 87 8.47 30.59 -3.85
#